data_AF-A0A0K9XF19-F1
#
_entry.id   AF-A0A0K9XF19-F1
#
_cell.length_a   1.000
_cell.length_b   1.000
_cell.length_c   1.000
_cell.angle_alpha   90.00
_cell.angle_beta   90.00
_cell.angle_gamma   90.00
#
_symmetry.space_group_name_H-M   'P 1'
#
loop_
_entity.id
_entity.type
_entity.pdbx_description
1 polymer ?
#
loop_
_entity_poly.entity_id
_entity_poly.type
_entity_poly.pdbx_seq_one_letter_code
_entity_poly.pdbx_strand_id
1 'polypeptide(L)'
;MEAKRRPEYWLPYIDRLLELGLDQAGVTESDHPGPQPADTVGSLIQLGVRDVQRRRFLAATSGYALSALALPDLDAITRRVRSAPAGAVRVGKGEVAAVKQMVQALGDAAAELGGGHARHLAVRYLTDDVAPWLNGKYTEATGRELFAATSQLVHLAGWMAQDEGNDPEHQGRAQQYYAHAYRLAAEAKDPELAATALRGLAVQTMDLGPKHRAVALRLSEKCVEYAKDISDPRVVAYYEITLADAAALDGDRRLATRSLTTSQTAIERATSGPGESWASHFSHGRWAYTAGMIHAKMGDLDGAEEHLRQALEIHGLDRRRSRASVLGHLGEIHLRQGDLDGALATWTEFLDCAEGVRSVKVLDAAQNMQVRLERYKSVAEAEQLRQRAAHLTGG
;
A
#
# COMPACT_ATOMS: atom_id res chain seq x y z
N MET A 1 25.77 -21.74 -4.81
CA MET A 1 24.34 -22.14 -4.92
C MET A 1 23.57 -21.32 -3.89
N GLU A 2 23.29 -20.05 -4.23
CA GLU A 2 22.64 -19.08 -3.35
C GLU A 2 21.13 -19.27 -3.41
N ALA A 3 20.54 -19.75 -2.30
CA ALA A 3 19.11 -19.67 -2.11
C ALA A 3 18.73 -18.20 -1.88
N LYS A 4 18.15 -17.57 -2.92
CA LYS A 4 17.46 -16.27 -2.81
C LYS A 4 16.42 -16.38 -1.70
N ARG A 5 16.72 -15.84 -0.51
CA ARG A 5 15.77 -15.74 0.61
C ARG A 5 14.60 -14.86 0.16
N ARG A 6 13.47 -15.51 -0.10
CA ARG A 6 12.20 -14.99 -0.61
C ARG A 6 11.18 -14.86 0.56
N PRO A 7 9.98 -14.28 0.35
CA PRO A 7 9.18 -13.53 1.34
C PRO A 7 8.41 -14.40 2.34
N GLU A 8 9.06 -15.40 2.94
CA GLU A 8 8.46 -16.26 3.97
C GLU A 8 8.97 -15.92 5.38
N TYR A 9 10.06 -15.14 5.49
CA TYR A 9 10.74 -14.86 6.76
C TYR A 9 9.94 -14.01 7.75
N TRP A 10 8.93 -13.27 7.28
CA TRP A 10 8.13 -12.35 8.08
C TRP A 10 6.87 -12.99 8.65
N LEU A 11 6.43 -14.11 8.06
CA LEU A 11 5.13 -14.73 8.34
C LEU A 11 5.01 -15.21 9.79
N PRO A 12 6.00 -15.92 10.36
CA PRO A 12 5.94 -16.37 11.76
C PRO A 12 5.95 -15.20 12.78
N TYR A 13 6.39 -14.01 12.35
CA TYR A 13 6.50 -12.85 13.23
C TYR A 13 5.23 -12.00 13.22
N ILE A 14 4.67 -11.73 12.03
CA ILE A 14 3.35 -11.09 11.93
C ILE A 14 2.30 -11.98 12.60
N ASP A 15 2.43 -13.30 12.46
CA ASP A 15 1.61 -14.26 13.19
C ASP A 15 1.68 -14.07 14.71
N ARG A 16 2.88 -13.94 15.26
CA ARG A 16 3.09 -13.75 16.70
C ARG A 16 2.68 -12.36 17.20
N LEU A 17 2.92 -11.30 16.42
CA LEU A 17 2.62 -9.91 16.77
C LEU A 17 1.13 -9.60 16.70
N LEU A 18 0.44 -10.13 15.70
CA LEU A 18 -0.99 -9.89 15.48
C LEU A 18 -1.85 -11.06 15.97
N GLU A 19 -1.25 -12.07 16.58
CA GLU A 19 -1.92 -13.31 17.02
C GLU A 19 -2.76 -13.93 15.89
N LEU A 20 -2.17 -14.04 14.69
CA LEU A 20 -2.97 -14.44 13.52
C LEU A 20 -3.42 -15.90 13.61
N GLY A 21 -2.63 -16.80 14.21
CA GLY A 21 -2.85 -18.25 14.31
C GLY A 21 -2.42 -19.04 13.07
N LEU A 22 -1.45 -18.54 12.31
CA LEU A 22 -0.82 -19.13 11.11
C LEU A 22 0.16 -20.25 11.52
N ASP A 23 -0.31 -21.25 12.26
CA ASP A 23 0.48 -22.47 12.48
C ASP A 23 0.75 -23.14 11.13
N GLN A 24 2.01 -23.14 10.65
CA GLN A 24 2.66 -24.26 9.95
C GLN A 24 4.20 -24.23 10.03
N ALA A 25 4.73 -25.32 10.61
CA ALA A 25 6.03 -25.96 10.36
C ALA A 25 7.34 -25.22 10.74
N GLY A 26 7.87 -25.56 11.93
CA GLY A 26 9.28 -25.94 12.05
C GLY A 26 10.29 -24.89 12.52
N VAL A 27 9.88 -23.82 13.17
CA VAL A 27 10.82 -22.93 13.89
C VAL A 27 10.67 -23.18 15.39
N THR A 28 11.63 -23.90 15.96
CA THR A 28 11.73 -24.13 17.41
C THR A 28 11.93 -22.81 18.15
N GLU A 29 11.18 -22.61 19.24
CA GLU A 29 11.24 -21.46 20.16
C GLU A 29 12.66 -21.07 20.62
N SER A 30 13.62 -21.98 20.54
CA SER A 30 14.94 -21.89 21.15
C SER A 30 16.01 -21.09 20.38
N ASP A 31 15.77 -20.68 19.12
CA ASP A 31 16.80 -20.04 18.28
C ASP A 31 16.61 -18.53 18.06
N HIS A 32 15.56 -17.93 18.60
CA HIS A 32 15.27 -16.51 18.40
C HIS A 32 15.61 -15.73 19.67
N PRO A 33 16.53 -14.74 19.63
CA PRO A 33 16.73 -13.86 20.76
C PRO A 33 15.39 -13.21 21.12
N GLY A 34 15.03 -13.23 22.41
CA GLY A 34 13.76 -12.67 22.90
C GLY A 34 13.55 -11.24 22.39
N PRO A 35 12.29 -10.82 22.12
CA PRO A 35 12.02 -9.56 21.44
C PRO A 35 12.52 -8.39 22.30
N GLN A 36 13.64 -7.79 21.91
CA GLN A 36 14.04 -6.50 22.44
C GLN A 36 13.27 -5.40 21.69
N PRO A 37 12.74 -4.39 22.39
CA PRO A 37 12.17 -3.22 21.73
C PRO A 37 13.24 -2.59 20.83
N ALA A 38 13.07 -2.64 19.51
CA ALA A 38 14.05 -2.04 18.61
C ALA A 38 13.82 -0.52 18.54
N ASP A 39 14.87 0.25 18.35
CA ASP A 39 14.73 1.68 18.06
C ASP A 39 14.05 1.88 16.69
N THR A 40 12.73 2.14 16.69
CA THR A 40 11.91 2.35 15.49
C THR A 40 12.44 3.49 14.63
N VAL A 41 12.76 4.62 15.25
CA VAL A 41 13.27 5.81 14.54
C VAL A 41 14.66 5.54 13.96
N GLY A 42 15.58 4.98 14.76
CA GLY A 42 16.94 4.68 14.30
C GLY A 42 16.96 3.70 13.12
N SER A 43 16.18 2.62 13.20
CA SER A 43 16.07 1.62 12.12
C SER A 43 15.40 2.18 10.86
N LEU A 44 14.36 3.02 11.00
CA LEU A 44 13.70 3.69 9.88
C LEU A 44 14.64 4.67 9.14
N ILE A 45 15.41 5.47 9.88
CA ILE A 45 16.37 6.41 9.27
C ILE A 45 17.42 5.65 8.46
N GLN A 46 17.92 4.53 8.99
CA GLN A 46 18.84 3.69 8.25
C GLN A 46 18.22 3.10 6.98
N LEU A 47 16.95 2.67 7.03
CA LEU A 47 16.23 2.21 5.85
C LEU A 47 16.18 3.31 4.78
N GLY A 48 15.79 4.53 5.17
CA GLY A 48 15.73 5.67 4.24
C GLY A 48 17.09 6.02 3.62
N VAL A 49 18.16 6.05 4.43
CA VAL A 49 19.52 6.33 3.94
C VAL A 49 19.98 5.27 2.92
N ARG A 50 19.73 3.98 3.21
CA ARG A 50 20.07 2.88 2.28
C ARG A 50 19.29 2.98 0.98
N ASP A 51 18.03 3.40 1.05
CA ASP A 51 17.18 3.55 -0.13
C ASP A 51 17.67 4.67 -1.07
N VAL A 52 18.08 5.82 -0.52
CA VAL A 52 18.62 6.93 -1.32
C VAL A 52 20.02 6.63 -1.86
N GLN A 53 20.87 5.93 -1.11
CA GLN A 53 22.28 5.68 -1.46
C GLN A 53 22.51 4.35 -2.20
N ARG A 54 21.77 4.10 -3.29
CA ARG A 54 21.79 2.86 -4.12
C ARG A 54 23.19 2.34 -4.54
N ARG A 55 24.27 3.12 -4.45
CA ARG A 55 25.61 2.76 -4.95
C ARG A 55 26.65 2.29 -3.92
N ARG A 56 26.34 2.18 -2.62
CA ARG A 56 27.41 1.93 -1.61
C ARG A 56 27.23 0.78 -0.62
N PHE A 57 26.26 -0.10 -0.78
CA PHE A 57 26.07 -1.19 0.19
C PHE A 57 25.67 -2.52 -0.48
N LEU A 58 26.64 -3.19 -1.11
CA LEU A 58 26.56 -4.62 -1.44
C LEU A 58 26.92 -5.52 -0.24
N ALA A 59 27.01 -4.97 0.98
CA ALA A 59 27.43 -5.71 2.16
C ALA A 59 26.68 -5.25 3.42
N ALA A 60 25.37 -5.48 3.50
CA ALA A 60 24.66 -5.52 4.78
C ALA A 60 23.78 -6.77 4.82
N THR A 61 24.38 -7.82 5.37
CA THR A 61 23.83 -9.15 5.65
C THR A 61 22.53 -9.13 6.45
N SER A 62 21.65 -10.08 6.09
CA SER A 62 20.54 -10.78 6.80
C SER A 62 20.14 -10.48 8.27
N GLY A 63 20.93 -9.77 9.09
CA GLY A 63 20.61 -9.47 10.49
C GLY A 63 19.60 -8.34 10.71
N TYR A 64 19.48 -7.39 9.77
CA TYR A 64 18.65 -6.19 9.95
C TYR A 64 17.24 -6.28 9.37
N ALA A 65 16.96 -7.30 8.54
CA ALA A 65 15.59 -7.62 8.15
C ALA A 65 14.71 -7.97 9.38
N LEU A 66 15.33 -8.42 10.47
CA LEU A 66 14.69 -8.72 11.75
C LEU A 66 14.31 -7.48 12.56
N SER A 67 15.04 -6.35 12.44
CA SER A 67 14.74 -5.13 13.21
C SER A 67 13.58 -4.29 12.69
N ALA A 68 13.22 -4.43 11.40
CA ALA A 68 12.02 -3.81 10.84
C ALA A 68 10.74 -4.49 11.38
N LEU A 69 10.87 -5.75 11.78
CA LEU A 69 9.86 -6.60 12.37
C LEU A 69 10.11 -6.76 13.87
N ALA A 70 10.39 -5.67 14.59
CA ALA A 70 10.48 -5.69 16.05
C ALA A 70 9.17 -5.16 16.66
N LEU A 71 8.87 -5.53 17.91
CA LEU A 71 7.63 -5.11 18.56
C LEU A 71 7.64 -3.58 18.71
N PRO A 72 6.47 -2.91 18.59
CA PRO A 72 6.36 -1.51 18.93
C PRO A 72 6.80 -1.27 20.37
N ASP A 73 7.54 -0.19 20.61
CA ASP A 73 7.99 0.19 21.94
C ASP A 73 7.09 1.30 22.49
N LEU A 74 6.04 0.93 23.22
CA LEU A 74 5.00 1.86 23.66
C LEU A 74 5.51 2.98 24.59
N ASP A 75 6.72 2.86 25.11
CA ASP A 75 7.40 3.86 25.94
C ASP A 75 8.47 4.68 25.17
N ALA A 76 8.65 4.42 23.86
CA ALA A 76 9.65 5.10 23.02
C ALA A 76 9.53 6.62 23.05
N ILE A 77 8.31 7.15 22.91
CA ILE A 77 8.07 8.59 22.92
C ILE A 77 8.46 9.19 24.28
N THR A 78 8.02 8.57 25.38
CA THR A 78 8.34 9.03 26.74
C THR A 78 9.84 8.99 27.03
N ARG A 79 10.56 7.93 26.60
CA ARG A 79 12.01 7.88 26.75
C ARG A 79 12.73 8.94 25.92
N ARG A 80 12.30 9.18 24.67
CA ARG A 80 12.88 10.21 23.79
C ARG A 80 12.70 11.62 24.37
N VAL A 81 11.53 11.92 24.93
CA VAL A 81 11.25 13.20 25.62
C VAL A 81 12.24 13.42 26.78
N ARG A 82 12.60 12.38 27.52
CA ARG A 82 13.51 12.46 28.68
C ARG A 82 15.00 12.49 28.30
N SER A 83 15.38 11.96 27.14
CA SER A 83 16.77 11.71 26.74
C SER A 83 17.23 12.53 25.53
N ALA A 84 16.48 13.57 25.14
CA ALA A 84 16.79 14.39 23.98
C ALA A 84 18.21 14.99 24.05
N PRO A 85 19.04 14.84 23.01
CA PRO A 85 20.44 15.31 23.02
C PRO A 85 20.61 16.81 23.29
N ALA A 86 21.77 17.18 23.83
CA ALA A 86 22.20 18.57 23.87
C ALA A 86 22.30 19.13 22.43
N GLY A 87 21.70 20.30 22.17
CA GLY A 87 21.67 20.90 20.83
C GLY A 87 20.56 20.39 19.89
N ALA A 88 19.73 19.42 20.31
CA ALA A 88 18.62 18.94 19.50
C ALA A 88 17.59 20.05 19.19
N VAL A 89 17.07 20.04 17.96
CA VAL A 89 16.09 21.03 17.46
C VAL A 89 14.80 20.98 18.28
N ARG A 90 14.18 22.13 18.53
CA ARG A 90 12.86 22.19 19.18
C ARG A 90 11.80 21.89 18.12
N VAL A 91 10.84 21.04 18.48
CA VAL A 91 9.77 20.59 17.58
C VAL A 91 8.43 20.90 18.23
N GLY A 92 7.53 21.49 17.44
CA GLY A 92 6.19 21.89 17.85
C GLY A 92 5.14 21.53 16.79
N LYS A 93 4.00 22.21 16.86
CA LYS A 93 2.87 21.98 15.94
C LYS A 93 3.20 22.32 14.48
N GLY A 94 4.15 23.24 14.25
CA GLY A 94 4.56 23.67 12.91
C GLY A 94 5.20 22.53 12.12
N GLU A 95 6.13 21.80 12.72
CA GLU A 95 6.80 20.67 12.09
C GLU A 95 5.82 19.52 11.82
N VAL A 96 4.91 19.24 12.77
CA VAL A 96 3.83 18.24 12.57
C VAL A 96 2.96 18.62 11.37
N ALA A 97 2.54 19.89 11.28
CA ALA A 97 1.74 20.38 10.16
C ALA A 97 2.50 20.30 8.83
N ALA A 98 3.81 20.58 8.84
CA ALA A 98 4.66 20.44 7.65
C ALA A 98 4.71 18.99 7.15
N VAL A 99 4.85 18.00 8.05
CA VAL A 99 4.81 16.58 7.66
C VAL A 99 3.47 16.23 7.01
N LYS A 100 2.35 16.60 7.64
CA LYS A 100 1.00 16.34 7.09
C LYS A 100 0.80 16.97 5.72
N GLN A 101 1.24 18.22 5.52
CA GLN A 101 1.15 18.90 4.24
C GLN A 101 2.02 18.23 3.16
N MET A 102 3.23 17.80 3.52
CA MET A 102 4.12 17.10 2.59
C MET A 102 3.57 15.74 2.19
N VAL A 103 2.97 15.00 3.12
CA VAL A 103 2.26 13.74 2.83
C VAL A 103 1.17 13.95 1.79
N GLN A 104 0.35 14.98 1.95
CA GLN A 104 -0.70 15.31 0.98
C GLN A 104 -0.12 15.65 -0.39
N ALA A 105 0.85 16.57 -0.45
CA ALA A 105 1.46 17.01 -1.71
C ALA A 105 2.14 15.85 -2.47
N LEU A 106 2.89 15.00 -1.78
CA LEU A 106 3.55 13.84 -2.37
C LEU A 106 2.53 12.76 -2.78
N GLY A 107 1.48 12.56 -1.98
CA GLY A 107 0.40 11.62 -2.30
C GLY A 107 -0.38 12.04 -3.55
N ASP A 108 -0.61 13.33 -3.72
CA ASP A 108 -1.24 13.90 -4.91
C ASP A 108 -0.37 13.71 -6.16
N ALA A 109 0.91 14.06 -6.05
CA ALA A 109 1.87 13.84 -7.13
C ALA A 109 1.97 12.35 -7.52
N ALA A 110 2.02 11.45 -6.55
CA ALA A 110 2.20 10.03 -6.81
C ALA A 110 0.93 9.35 -7.36
N ALA A 111 -0.25 9.82 -6.96
CA ALA A 111 -1.49 9.34 -7.54
C ALA A 111 -1.72 9.83 -8.98
N GLU A 112 -1.10 10.95 -9.36
CA GLU A 112 -1.09 11.50 -10.72
C GLU A 112 -0.04 10.83 -11.62
N LEU A 113 1.20 10.77 -11.14
CA LEU A 113 2.38 10.39 -11.94
C LEU A 113 2.87 8.96 -11.68
N GLY A 114 2.32 8.28 -10.67
CA GLY A 114 2.82 6.99 -10.17
C GLY A 114 3.89 7.12 -9.08
N GLY A 115 3.98 6.11 -8.23
CA GLY A 115 4.87 6.08 -7.06
C GLY A 115 6.35 6.19 -7.40
N GLY A 116 6.78 5.63 -8.54
CA GLY A 116 8.17 5.72 -9.00
C GLY A 116 8.63 7.15 -9.31
N HIS A 117 7.71 8.10 -9.50
CA HIS A 117 8.06 9.50 -9.73
C HIS A 117 8.41 10.25 -8.42
N ALA A 118 7.71 9.96 -7.33
CA ALA A 118 7.77 10.76 -6.10
C ALA A 118 8.49 10.08 -4.93
N ARG A 119 8.74 8.76 -4.97
CA ARG A 119 9.31 8.02 -3.82
C ARG A 119 10.58 8.63 -3.27
N HIS A 120 11.55 8.93 -4.14
CA HIS A 120 12.84 9.48 -3.71
C HIS A 120 12.70 10.82 -2.98
N LEU A 121 11.68 11.63 -3.29
CA LEU A 121 11.38 12.88 -2.58
C LEU A 121 10.82 12.59 -1.18
N ALA A 122 9.91 11.63 -1.06
CA ALA A 122 9.35 11.21 0.22
C ALA A 122 10.45 10.69 1.18
N VAL A 123 11.34 9.84 0.66
CA VAL A 123 12.42 9.26 1.45
C VAL A 123 13.46 10.32 1.82
N ARG A 124 13.77 11.25 0.91
CA ARG A 124 14.67 12.36 1.21
C ARG A 124 14.11 13.29 2.28
N TYR A 125 12.83 13.65 2.19
CA TYR A 125 12.17 14.45 3.23
C TYR A 125 12.17 13.72 4.59
N LEU A 126 11.96 12.40 4.58
CA LEU A 126 12.09 11.57 5.77
C LEU A 126 13.50 11.64 6.37
N THR A 127 14.56 11.54 5.57
CA THR A 127 15.95 11.49 6.05
C THR A 127 16.56 12.85 6.38
N ASP A 128 16.21 13.89 5.61
CA ASP A 128 16.86 15.19 5.69
C ASP A 128 16.11 16.13 6.66
N ASP A 129 14.77 16.06 6.70
CA ASP A 129 13.93 16.97 7.49
C ASP A 129 13.29 16.29 8.72
N VAL A 130 12.60 15.17 8.51
CA VAL A 130 11.82 14.51 9.58
C VAL A 130 12.73 13.80 10.59
N ALA A 131 13.84 13.21 10.15
CA ALA A 131 14.78 12.51 11.02
C ALA A 131 15.38 13.42 12.13
N PRO A 132 15.83 14.66 11.84
CA PRO A 132 16.15 15.64 12.88
C PRO A 132 15.00 15.91 13.87
N TRP A 133 13.75 15.97 13.39
CA TRP A 133 12.59 16.25 14.26
C TRP A 133 12.26 15.07 15.19
N LEU A 134 12.32 13.82 14.70
CA LEU A 134 12.13 12.61 15.53
C LEU A 134 13.20 12.43 16.60
N ASN A 135 14.37 13.05 16.42
CA ASN A 135 15.46 13.10 17.41
C ASN A 135 15.53 14.46 18.13
N GLY A 136 14.50 15.29 17.95
CA GLY A 136 14.38 16.63 18.52
C GLY A 136 13.93 16.66 19.98
N LYS A 137 13.66 17.87 20.46
CA LYS A 137 13.04 18.17 21.75
C LYS A 137 11.58 18.51 21.56
N TYR A 138 10.69 17.70 22.11
CA TYR A 138 9.24 17.89 22.04
C TYR A 138 8.56 17.41 23.33
N THR A 139 7.31 17.82 23.53
CA THR A 139 6.44 17.25 24.56
C THR A 139 5.93 15.87 24.13
N GLU A 140 5.45 15.03 25.06
CA GLU A 140 4.85 13.75 24.66
C GLU A 140 3.65 13.91 23.70
N ALA A 141 2.83 14.95 23.89
CA ALA A 141 1.69 15.22 23.01
C ALA A 141 2.16 15.51 21.58
N THR A 142 3.12 16.42 21.43
CA THR A 142 3.74 16.72 20.13
C THR A 142 4.46 15.50 19.54
N GLY A 143 5.12 14.70 20.38
CA GLY A 143 5.77 13.45 19.95
C GLY A 143 4.79 12.45 19.37
N ARG A 144 3.62 12.27 20.00
CA ARG A 144 2.54 11.41 19.48
C ARG A 144 2.04 11.89 18.12
N GLU A 145 1.76 13.19 17.99
CA GLU A 145 1.34 13.78 16.71
C GLU A 145 2.41 13.66 15.62
N LEU A 146 3.69 13.86 15.96
CA LEU A 146 4.81 13.72 15.03
C LEU A 146 5.00 12.27 14.56
N PHE A 147 4.90 11.30 15.47
CA PHE A 147 5.00 9.88 15.13
C PHE A 147 3.83 9.44 14.25
N ALA A 148 2.61 9.90 14.55
CA ALA A 148 1.43 9.68 13.72
C ALA A 148 1.59 10.28 12.30
N ALA A 149 2.01 11.55 12.19
CA ALA A 149 2.25 12.18 10.89
C ALA A 149 3.38 11.47 10.11
N THR A 150 4.43 11.04 10.80
CA THR A 150 5.53 10.28 10.18
C THR A 150 5.07 8.91 9.73
N SER A 151 4.20 8.22 10.48
CA SER A 151 3.61 6.94 10.07
C SER A 151 2.92 7.05 8.71
N GLN A 152 2.19 8.14 8.47
CA GLN A 152 1.54 8.41 7.18
C GLN A 152 2.56 8.61 6.05
N LEU A 153 3.64 9.38 6.29
CA LEU A 153 4.73 9.56 5.31
C LEU A 153 5.40 8.23 4.97
N VAL A 154 5.65 7.40 5.98
CA VAL A 154 6.30 6.10 5.83
C VAL A 154 5.37 5.11 5.12
N HIS A 155 4.07 5.12 5.44
CA HIS A 155 3.06 4.35 4.71
C HIS A 155 3.04 4.75 3.23
N LEU A 156 3.06 6.06 2.94
CA LEU A 156 3.10 6.57 1.57
C LEU A 156 4.38 6.13 0.85
N ALA A 157 5.55 6.16 1.51
CA ALA A 157 6.79 5.63 0.93
C ALA A 157 6.70 4.12 0.62
N GLY A 158 6.03 3.34 1.48
CA GLY A 158 5.72 1.93 1.25
C GLY A 158 4.84 1.71 0.01
N TRP A 159 3.76 2.49 -0.13
CA TRP A 159 2.91 2.46 -1.32
C TRP A 159 3.67 2.84 -2.58
N MET A 160 4.50 3.88 -2.53
CA MET A 160 5.30 4.30 -3.68
C MET A 160 6.36 3.25 -4.06
N ALA A 161 6.95 2.55 -3.09
CA ALA A 161 7.90 1.46 -3.35
C ALA A 161 7.21 0.27 -4.04
N GLN A 162 6.02 -0.10 -3.57
CA GLN A 162 5.18 -1.13 -4.21
C GLN A 162 4.77 -0.73 -5.63
N ASP A 163 4.48 0.56 -5.86
CA ASP A 163 4.07 1.06 -7.17
C ASP A 163 5.25 1.28 -8.14
N GLU A 164 6.49 1.38 -7.65
CA GLU A 164 7.67 1.54 -8.51
C GLU A 164 8.09 0.23 -9.21
N GLY A 165 7.92 -0.93 -8.55
CA GLY A 165 8.38 -2.20 -9.11
C GLY A 165 7.88 -3.46 -8.38
N ASN A 166 7.80 -4.56 -9.14
CA ASN A 166 7.39 -5.89 -8.65
C ASN A 166 8.57 -6.81 -8.33
N ASP A 167 9.81 -6.37 -8.54
CA ASP A 167 10.97 -7.17 -8.18
C ASP A 167 11.12 -7.31 -6.66
N PRO A 168 11.84 -8.35 -6.19
CA PRO A 168 11.97 -8.62 -4.75
C PRO A 168 12.54 -7.46 -3.92
N GLU A 169 13.31 -6.55 -4.52
CA GLU A 169 13.89 -5.41 -3.80
C GLU A 169 12.81 -4.37 -3.48
N HIS A 170 12.01 -3.98 -4.46
CA HIS A 170 10.90 -3.05 -4.27
C HIS A 170 9.84 -3.61 -3.32
N GLN A 171 9.48 -4.88 -3.48
CA GLN A 171 8.49 -5.54 -2.62
C GLN A 171 9.00 -5.68 -1.17
N GLY A 172 10.26 -6.07 -0.98
CA GLY A 172 10.87 -6.13 0.35
C GLY A 172 10.95 -4.76 1.03
N ARG A 173 11.24 -3.71 0.27
CA ARG A 173 11.28 -2.33 0.76
C ARG A 173 9.90 -1.82 1.16
N ALA A 174 8.87 -2.08 0.35
CA ALA A 174 7.49 -1.74 0.67
C ALA A 174 7.05 -2.37 2.00
N GLN A 175 7.34 -3.66 2.20
CA GLN A 175 7.07 -4.38 3.45
C GLN A 175 7.77 -3.73 4.65
N GLN A 176 9.04 -3.37 4.51
CA GLN A 176 9.79 -2.71 5.59
C GLN A 176 9.19 -1.36 5.94
N TYR A 177 8.81 -0.54 4.94
CA TYR A 177 8.14 0.73 5.20
C TYR A 177 6.80 0.55 5.89
N TYR A 178 5.92 -0.34 5.42
CA TYR A 178 4.65 -0.55 6.10
C TYR A 178 4.81 -1.08 7.54
N ALA A 179 5.79 -1.95 7.80
CA ALA A 179 6.10 -2.41 9.15
C ALA A 179 6.56 -1.25 10.06
N HIS A 180 7.40 -0.34 9.57
CA HIS A 180 7.78 0.86 10.31
C HIS A 180 6.61 1.83 10.52
N ALA A 181 5.73 1.99 9.52
CA ALA A 181 4.51 2.79 9.66
C ALA A 181 3.62 2.25 10.78
N TYR A 182 3.43 0.93 10.85
CA TYR A 182 2.66 0.28 11.91
C TYR A 182 3.28 0.55 13.29
N ARG A 183 4.60 0.41 13.43
CA ARG A 183 5.29 0.67 14.70
C ARG A 183 5.17 2.12 15.14
N LEU A 184 5.38 3.08 14.24
CA LEU A 184 5.20 4.49 14.54
C LEU A 184 3.77 4.81 14.98
N ALA A 185 2.75 4.23 14.33
CA ALA A 185 1.35 4.41 14.70
C ALA A 185 1.03 3.80 16.08
N ALA A 186 1.51 2.57 16.34
CA ALA A 186 1.34 1.91 17.63
C ALA A 186 2.04 2.68 18.77
N GLU A 187 3.25 3.18 18.55
CA GLU A 187 3.98 4.02 19.50
C GLU A 187 3.32 5.38 19.72
N ALA A 188 2.67 5.94 18.68
CA ALA A 188 1.82 7.12 18.79
C ALA A 188 0.48 6.86 19.51
N LYS A 189 0.12 5.59 19.72
CA LYS A 189 -1.18 5.12 20.22
C LYS A 189 -2.35 5.51 19.30
N ASP A 190 -2.12 5.42 17.99
CA ASP A 190 -3.11 5.70 16.95
C ASP A 190 -3.57 4.39 16.29
N PRO A 191 -4.75 3.84 16.68
CA PRO A 191 -5.23 2.57 16.14
C PRO A 191 -5.63 2.64 14.67
N GLU A 192 -6.10 3.80 14.18
CA GLU A 192 -6.49 3.96 12.78
C GLU A 192 -5.27 3.91 11.86
N LEU A 193 -4.19 4.62 12.22
CA LEU A 193 -2.97 4.58 11.43
C LEU A 193 -2.28 3.21 11.51
N ALA A 194 -2.41 2.50 12.62
CA ALA A 194 -1.95 1.11 12.72
C ALA A 194 -2.73 0.22 11.74
N ALA A 195 -4.07 0.34 11.69
CA ALA A 195 -4.89 -0.35 10.70
C ALA A 195 -4.52 0.03 9.26
N THR A 196 -4.25 1.31 8.99
CA THR A 196 -3.80 1.79 7.67
C THR A 196 -2.48 1.14 7.25
N ALA A 197 -1.51 1.03 8.15
CA ALA A 197 -0.24 0.36 7.88
C ALA A 197 -0.41 -1.13 7.60
N LEU A 198 -1.23 -1.83 8.40
CA LEU A 198 -1.58 -3.24 8.17
C LEU A 198 -2.29 -3.44 6.82
N ARG A 199 -3.17 -2.50 6.43
CA ARG A 199 -3.83 -2.53 5.13
C ARG A 199 -2.83 -2.41 3.99
N GLY A 200 -1.80 -1.58 4.14
CA GLY A 200 -0.67 -1.51 3.20
C GLY A 200 0.00 -2.87 2.99
N LEU A 201 0.30 -3.57 4.10
CA LEU A 201 0.82 -4.94 4.05
C LEU A 201 -0.17 -5.91 3.41
N ALA A 202 -1.47 -5.84 3.74
CA ALA A 202 -2.49 -6.71 3.18
C ALA A 202 -2.55 -6.60 1.66
N VAL A 203 -2.66 -5.38 1.13
CA VAL A 203 -2.72 -5.13 -0.32
C VAL A 203 -1.43 -5.55 -1.03
N GLN A 204 -0.27 -5.23 -0.44
CA GLN A 204 1.01 -5.69 -0.97
C GLN A 204 1.08 -7.22 -1.02
N THR A 205 0.58 -7.89 0.02
CA THR A 205 0.56 -9.35 0.13
C THR A 205 -0.39 -9.98 -0.88
N MET A 206 -1.54 -9.35 -1.16
CA MET A 206 -2.45 -9.78 -2.24
C MET A 206 -1.76 -9.75 -3.62
N ASP A 207 -0.99 -8.69 -3.89
CA ASP A 207 -0.25 -8.52 -5.15
C ASP A 207 0.88 -9.57 -5.34
N LEU A 208 1.39 -10.18 -4.26
CA LEU A 208 2.36 -11.30 -4.34
C LEU A 208 1.74 -12.62 -4.85
N GLY A 209 0.42 -12.69 -4.91
CA GLY A 209 -0.32 -13.78 -5.54
C GLY A 209 -0.80 -14.89 -4.58
N PRO A 210 -1.34 -16.00 -5.13
CA PRO A 210 -2.19 -16.93 -4.39
C PRO A 210 -1.56 -17.63 -3.18
N LYS A 211 -0.23 -17.73 -3.12
CA LYS A 211 0.47 -18.36 -1.98
C LYS A 211 0.32 -17.57 -0.68
N HIS A 212 -0.01 -16.29 -0.76
CA HIS A 212 -0.06 -15.39 0.38
C HIS A 212 -1.49 -14.98 0.78
N ARG A 213 -2.52 -15.53 0.12
CA ARG A 213 -3.93 -15.15 0.32
C ARG A 213 -4.44 -15.26 1.77
N ALA A 214 -4.08 -16.33 2.48
CA ALA A 214 -4.48 -16.53 3.88
C ALA A 214 -3.89 -15.46 4.81
N VAL A 215 -2.70 -14.96 4.45
CA VAL A 215 -2.00 -13.92 5.22
C VAL A 215 -2.62 -12.56 4.94
N ALA A 216 -2.91 -12.27 3.68
CA ALA A 216 -3.62 -11.06 3.30
C ALA A 216 -4.99 -10.99 3.99
N LEU A 217 -5.73 -12.11 4.04
CA LEU A 217 -7.01 -12.20 4.72
C LEU A 217 -6.90 -11.83 6.20
N ARG A 218 -5.97 -12.48 6.92
CA ARG A 218 -5.71 -12.23 8.34
C ARG A 218 -5.26 -10.80 8.64
N LEU A 219 -4.42 -10.22 7.78
CA LEU A 219 -4.04 -8.80 7.88
C LEU A 219 -5.27 -7.89 7.72
N SER A 220 -6.15 -8.19 6.76
CA SER A 220 -7.38 -7.42 6.54
C SER A 220 -8.38 -7.56 7.70
N GLU A 221 -8.52 -8.74 8.31
CA GLU A 221 -9.34 -8.94 9.52
C GLU A 221 -8.84 -8.05 10.67
N LYS A 222 -7.51 -7.98 10.86
CA LYS A 222 -6.90 -7.09 11.86
C LYS A 222 -7.14 -5.62 11.56
N CYS A 223 -7.18 -5.21 10.29
CA CYS A 223 -7.53 -3.83 9.94
C CYS A 223 -8.94 -3.46 10.44
N VAL A 224 -9.92 -4.35 10.22
CA VAL A 224 -11.30 -4.16 10.71
C VAL A 224 -11.35 -4.18 12.24
N GLU A 225 -10.60 -5.08 12.89
CA GLU A 225 -10.53 -5.15 14.35
C GLU A 225 -9.99 -3.85 14.98
N TYR A 226 -8.88 -3.31 14.45
CA TYR A 226 -8.27 -2.08 14.95
C TYR A 226 -9.16 -0.85 14.73
N ALA A 227 -9.99 -0.87 13.68
CA ALA A 227 -10.86 0.25 13.33
C ALA A 227 -12.28 0.13 13.92
N LYS A 228 -12.58 -0.91 14.70
CA LYS A 228 -13.94 -1.23 15.18
C LYS A 228 -14.62 -0.11 15.97
N ASP A 229 -13.84 0.73 16.66
CA ASP A 229 -14.33 1.81 17.52
C ASP A 229 -14.41 3.16 16.77
N ILE A 230 -14.09 3.19 15.46
CA ILE A 230 -14.10 4.39 14.64
C ILE A 230 -15.44 4.51 13.91
N SER A 231 -16.14 5.62 14.14
CA SER A 231 -17.50 5.83 13.62
C SER A 231 -17.56 6.48 12.23
N ASP A 232 -16.43 6.93 11.66
CA ASP A 232 -16.41 7.54 10.32
C ASP A 232 -16.78 6.48 9.25
N PRO A 233 -17.89 6.67 8.50
CA PRO A 233 -18.32 5.71 7.49
C PRO A 233 -17.29 5.46 6.37
N ARG A 234 -16.44 6.44 6.03
CA ARG A 234 -15.38 6.26 5.02
C ARG A 234 -14.29 5.32 5.53
N VAL A 235 -13.97 5.40 6.83
CA VAL A 235 -13.01 4.52 7.49
C VAL A 235 -13.53 3.09 7.53
N VAL A 236 -14.80 2.89 7.91
CA VAL A 236 -15.46 1.57 7.85
C VAL A 236 -15.42 1.01 6.43
N ALA A 237 -15.82 1.81 5.43
CA ALA A 237 -15.80 1.39 4.03
C ALA A 237 -14.40 0.97 3.56
N TYR A 238 -13.37 1.71 3.97
CA TYR A 238 -11.98 1.48 3.57
C TYR A 238 -11.41 0.14 4.06
N TYR A 239 -11.70 -0.24 5.30
CA TYR A 239 -11.20 -1.50 5.84
C TYR A 239 -12.06 -2.69 5.43
N GLU A 240 -13.39 -2.53 5.39
CA GLU A 240 -14.30 -3.60 4.96
C GLU A 240 -14.10 -3.98 3.48
N ILE A 241 -13.84 -3.02 2.58
CA ILE A 241 -13.55 -3.37 1.19
C ILE A 241 -12.21 -4.11 1.03
N THR A 242 -11.24 -3.82 1.90
CA THR A 242 -9.95 -4.52 1.92
C THR A 242 -10.11 -5.96 2.42
N LEU A 243 -10.99 -6.18 3.40
CA LEU A 243 -11.38 -7.51 3.84
C LEU A 243 -12.14 -8.27 2.74
N ALA A 244 -13.06 -7.61 2.06
CA ALA A 244 -13.79 -8.20 0.94
C ALA A 244 -12.85 -8.64 -0.20
N ASP A 245 -11.85 -7.82 -0.53
CA ASP A 245 -10.84 -8.14 -1.55
C ASP A 245 -9.98 -9.34 -1.18
N ALA A 246 -9.47 -9.36 0.06
CA ALA A 246 -8.68 -10.48 0.54
C ALA A 246 -9.49 -11.78 0.62
N ALA A 247 -10.76 -11.70 1.04
CA ALA A 247 -11.68 -12.85 1.09
C ALA A 247 -12.02 -13.37 -0.32
N ALA A 248 -12.24 -12.48 -1.29
CA ALA A 248 -12.46 -12.86 -2.68
C ALA A 248 -11.23 -13.56 -3.28
N LEU A 249 -10.02 -13.08 -2.96
CA LEU A 249 -8.77 -13.72 -3.35
C LEU A 249 -8.56 -15.09 -2.67
N ASP A 250 -8.97 -15.24 -1.40
CA ASP A 250 -8.90 -16.49 -0.67
C ASP A 250 -9.91 -17.54 -1.17
N GLY A 251 -11.00 -17.08 -1.78
CA GLY A 251 -12.11 -17.91 -2.26
C GLY A 251 -13.29 -18.00 -1.29
N ASP A 252 -13.23 -17.28 -0.16
CA ASP A 252 -14.36 -17.14 0.77
C ASP A 252 -15.38 -16.13 0.22
N ARG A 253 -16.20 -16.62 -0.72
CA ARG A 253 -17.24 -15.81 -1.36
C ARG A 253 -18.26 -15.26 -0.36
N ARG A 254 -18.54 -15.96 0.75
CA ARG A 254 -19.52 -15.51 1.74
C ARG A 254 -19.01 -14.30 2.51
N LEU A 255 -17.77 -14.37 2.99
CA LEU A 255 -17.11 -13.26 3.65
C LEU A 255 -16.93 -12.08 2.69
N ALA A 256 -16.48 -12.35 1.46
CA ALA A 256 -16.31 -11.33 0.43
C ALA A 256 -17.59 -10.52 0.19
N THR A 257 -18.71 -11.22 -0.07
CA THR A 257 -20.01 -10.55 -0.29
C THR A 257 -20.46 -9.76 0.95
N ARG A 258 -20.37 -10.34 2.15
CA ARG A 258 -20.79 -9.67 3.39
C ARG A 258 -19.99 -8.38 3.63
N SER A 259 -18.67 -8.44 3.56
CA SER A 259 -17.81 -7.28 3.79
C SER A 259 -17.94 -6.23 2.68
N LEU A 260 -18.16 -6.66 1.43
CA LEU A 260 -18.45 -5.72 0.33
C LEU A 260 -19.76 -4.97 0.58
N THR A 261 -20.82 -5.65 1.02
CA THR A 261 -22.10 -5.01 1.37
C THR A 261 -21.99 -4.06 2.56
N THR A 262 -21.23 -4.44 3.61
CA THR A 262 -20.96 -3.53 4.73
C THR A 262 -20.21 -2.28 4.25
N SER A 263 -19.18 -2.47 3.42
CA SER A 263 -18.41 -1.36 2.85
C SER A 263 -19.28 -0.44 1.99
N GLN A 264 -20.12 -1.03 1.13
CA GLN A 264 -21.06 -0.29 0.28
C GLN A 264 -22.01 0.57 1.12
N THR A 265 -22.64 -0.04 2.12
CA THR A 265 -23.58 0.66 3.02
C THR A 265 -22.88 1.82 3.73
N ALA A 266 -21.62 1.64 4.14
CA ALA A 266 -20.86 2.67 4.82
C ALA A 266 -20.47 3.82 3.88
N ILE A 267 -19.97 3.52 2.66
CA ILE A 267 -19.56 4.57 1.73
C ILE A 267 -20.77 5.37 1.22
N GLU A 268 -21.93 4.74 1.01
CA GLU A 268 -23.18 5.42 0.62
C GLU A 268 -23.70 6.37 1.70
N ARG A 269 -23.41 6.09 2.98
CA ARG A 269 -23.74 6.96 4.11
C ARG A 269 -22.76 8.12 4.31
N ALA A 270 -21.63 8.13 3.61
CA ALA A 270 -20.60 9.17 3.74
C ALA A 270 -21.02 10.47 3.04
N THR A 271 -22.03 11.16 3.57
CA THR A 271 -22.64 12.38 2.99
C THR A 271 -21.83 13.66 3.22
N SER A 272 -20.85 13.63 4.13
CA SER A 272 -19.96 14.75 4.43
C SER A 272 -18.64 14.63 3.67
N GLY A 273 -17.93 15.76 3.53
CA GLY A 273 -16.55 15.78 3.05
C GLY A 273 -15.62 14.91 3.89
N PRO A 274 -14.40 14.62 3.40
CA PRO A 274 -13.45 13.79 4.14
C PRO A 274 -13.13 14.42 5.50
N GLY A 275 -13.10 13.59 6.56
CA GLY A 275 -12.61 13.96 7.88
C GLY A 275 -11.09 14.17 7.93
N GLU A 276 -10.52 14.34 9.12
CA GLU A 276 -9.09 14.66 9.27
C GLU A 276 -8.13 13.45 9.15
N SER A 277 -8.64 12.22 9.16
CA SER A 277 -7.82 11.01 9.19
C SER A 277 -7.33 10.58 7.81
N TRP A 278 -6.43 9.59 7.76
CA TRP A 278 -5.96 9.06 6.47
C TRP A 278 -7.10 8.33 5.73
N ALA A 279 -7.81 7.44 6.41
CA ALA A 279 -8.83 6.61 5.78
C ALA A 279 -10.11 7.39 5.47
N SER A 280 -10.36 8.53 6.12
CA SER A 280 -11.46 9.44 5.76
C SER A 280 -11.34 10.01 4.34
N HIS A 281 -10.16 9.97 3.72
CA HIS A 281 -9.96 10.41 2.33
C HIS A 281 -10.32 9.35 1.30
N PHE A 282 -10.86 8.20 1.73
CA PHE A 282 -11.32 7.16 0.83
C PHE A 282 -12.52 7.65 -0.02
N SER A 283 -12.31 7.68 -1.34
CA SER A 283 -13.25 8.26 -2.30
C SER A 283 -14.18 7.21 -2.92
N HIS A 284 -15.35 7.65 -3.38
CA HIS A 284 -16.31 6.78 -4.08
C HIS A 284 -15.69 6.16 -5.34
N GLY A 285 -14.86 6.89 -6.08
CA GLY A 285 -14.18 6.36 -7.26
C GLY A 285 -13.20 5.22 -6.92
N ARG A 286 -12.41 5.36 -5.84
CA ARG A 286 -11.52 4.28 -5.38
C ARG A 286 -12.31 3.08 -4.84
N TRP A 287 -13.44 3.33 -4.18
CA TRP A 287 -14.35 2.27 -3.76
C TRP A 287 -14.90 1.50 -4.97
N ALA A 288 -15.45 2.20 -5.97
CA ALA A 288 -16.01 1.59 -7.18
C ALA A 288 -14.95 0.79 -7.95
N TYR A 289 -13.74 1.32 -8.11
CA TYR A 289 -12.65 0.57 -8.71
C TYR A 289 -12.35 -0.74 -7.97
N THR A 290 -12.25 -0.68 -6.64
CA THR A 290 -11.95 -1.88 -5.83
C THR A 290 -13.13 -2.87 -5.85
N ALA A 291 -14.38 -2.39 -5.80
CA ALA A 291 -15.57 -3.22 -5.93
C ALA A 291 -15.58 -3.97 -7.27
N GLY A 292 -15.30 -3.29 -8.39
CA GLY A 292 -15.21 -3.92 -9.70
C GLY A 292 -14.15 -5.03 -9.74
N MET A 293 -12.99 -4.80 -9.12
CA MET A 293 -11.95 -5.83 -8.98
C MET A 293 -12.39 -7.03 -8.12
N ILE A 294 -13.21 -6.82 -7.09
CA ILE A 294 -13.76 -7.88 -6.24
C ILE A 294 -14.78 -8.72 -7.03
N HIS A 295 -15.71 -8.08 -7.74
CA HIS A 295 -16.67 -8.76 -8.64
C HIS A 295 -15.93 -9.61 -9.69
N ALA A 296 -14.89 -9.06 -10.31
CA ALA A 296 -14.06 -9.77 -11.28
C ALA A 296 -13.37 -11.02 -10.71
N LYS A 297 -12.92 -10.98 -9.44
CA LYS A 297 -12.35 -12.12 -8.72
C LYS A 297 -13.41 -13.17 -8.36
N MET A 298 -14.64 -12.74 -8.05
CA MET A 298 -15.77 -13.63 -7.79
C MET A 298 -16.42 -14.22 -9.07
N GLY A 299 -15.93 -13.80 -10.24
CA GLY A 299 -16.40 -14.26 -11.56
C GLY A 299 -17.62 -13.52 -12.10
N ASP A 300 -18.06 -12.46 -11.43
CA ASP A 300 -19.15 -11.59 -11.89
C ASP A 300 -18.56 -10.49 -12.79
N LEU A 301 -18.54 -10.74 -14.09
CA LEU A 301 -17.94 -9.82 -15.07
C LEU A 301 -18.80 -8.59 -15.32
N ASP A 302 -20.12 -8.75 -15.32
CA ASP A 302 -21.05 -7.65 -15.58
C ASP A 302 -21.05 -6.67 -14.41
N GLY A 303 -21.07 -7.16 -13.17
CA GLY A 303 -20.87 -6.32 -11.98
C GLY A 303 -19.49 -5.67 -11.93
N ALA A 304 -18.46 -6.34 -12.46
CA ALA A 304 -17.12 -5.74 -12.55
C ALA A 304 -17.11 -4.56 -13.52
N GLU A 305 -17.68 -4.72 -14.71
CA GLU A 305 -17.80 -3.69 -15.74
C GLU A 305 -18.58 -2.47 -15.25
N GLU A 306 -19.74 -2.69 -14.60
CA GLU A 306 -20.58 -1.63 -14.04
C GLU A 306 -19.79 -0.75 -13.07
N HIS A 307 -19.12 -1.36 -12.09
CA HIS A 307 -18.35 -0.63 -11.10
C HIS A 307 -17.09 0.04 -11.67
N LEU A 308 -16.42 -0.56 -12.66
CA LEU A 308 -15.28 0.05 -13.33
C LEU A 308 -15.69 1.26 -14.19
N ARG A 309 -16.88 1.23 -14.82
CA ARG A 309 -17.42 2.41 -15.50
C ARG A 309 -17.81 3.50 -14.51
N GLN A 310 -18.50 3.14 -13.43
CA GLN A 310 -18.84 4.07 -12.36
C GLN A 310 -17.59 4.76 -11.80
N ALA A 311 -16.49 4.01 -11.64
CA ALA A 311 -15.20 4.57 -11.26
C ALA A 311 -14.73 5.66 -12.26
N LEU A 312 -14.79 5.41 -13.57
CA LEU A 312 -14.40 6.40 -14.60
C LEU A 312 -15.29 7.65 -14.64
N GLU A 313 -16.54 7.56 -14.19
CA GLU A 313 -17.50 8.66 -14.15
C GLU A 313 -17.38 9.54 -12.90
N ILE A 314 -16.91 8.98 -11.77
CA ILE A 314 -16.80 9.71 -10.50
C ILE A 314 -15.59 10.66 -10.50
N HIS A 315 -15.88 11.94 -10.27
CA HIS A 315 -14.87 12.96 -9.99
C HIS A 315 -13.91 12.53 -8.87
N GLY A 316 -12.60 12.69 -9.09
CA GLY A 316 -11.55 12.23 -8.18
C GLY A 316 -10.83 10.94 -8.60
N LEU A 317 -11.29 10.28 -9.67
CA LEU A 317 -10.45 9.38 -10.48
C LEU A 317 -9.71 10.11 -11.61
N ASP A 318 -9.79 11.44 -11.64
CA ASP A 318 -9.14 12.35 -12.59
C ASP A 318 -7.60 12.31 -12.56
N ARG A 319 -7.02 11.46 -11.70
CA ARG A 319 -5.58 11.27 -11.61
C ARG A 319 -5.12 10.22 -12.61
N ARG A 320 -4.21 10.59 -13.52
CA ARG A 320 -3.83 9.79 -14.70
C ARG A 320 -3.48 8.34 -14.36
N ARG A 321 -2.62 8.10 -13.37
CA ARG A 321 -2.25 6.73 -12.95
C ARG A 321 -3.45 5.89 -12.50
N SER A 322 -4.40 6.49 -11.81
CA SER A 322 -5.60 5.77 -11.33
C SER A 322 -6.55 5.47 -12.49
N ARG A 323 -6.79 6.44 -13.38
CA ARG A 323 -7.59 6.24 -14.60
C ARG A 323 -6.99 5.16 -15.51
N ALA A 324 -5.68 5.20 -15.75
CA ALA A 324 -4.99 4.16 -16.52
C ALA A 324 -5.16 2.77 -15.89
N SER A 325 -5.08 2.66 -14.56
CA SER A 325 -5.32 1.39 -13.86
C SER A 325 -6.75 0.87 -14.09
N VAL A 326 -7.76 1.75 -14.03
CA VAL A 326 -9.16 1.34 -14.27
C VAL A 326 -9.36 0.89 -15.72
N LEU A 327 -8.89 1.66 -16.70
CA LEU A 327 -9.02 1.33 -18.13
C LEU A 327 -8.30 0.03 -18.50
N GLY A 328 -7.10 -0.20 -17.96
CA GLY A 328 -6.36 -1.45 -18.18
C GLY A 328 -7.15 -2.68 -17.76
N HIS A 329 -7.79 -2.63 -16.58
CA HIS A 329 -8.64 -3.72 -16.08
C HIS A 329 -9.97 -3.79 -16.83
N LEU A 330 -10.60 -2.66 -17.17
CA LEU A 330 -11.87 -2.65 -17.91
C LEU A 330 -11.73 -3.31 -19.29
N GLY A 331 -10.63 -3.05 -20.02
CA GLY A 331 -10.35 -3.75 -21.27
C GLY A 331 -10.16 -5.26 -21.08
N GLU A 332 -9.56 -5.69 -19.96
CA GLU A 332 -9.49 -7.12 -19.61
C GLU A 332 -10.88 -7.71 -19.35
N ILE A 333 -11.78 -6.98 -18.68
CA ILE A 333 -13.15 -7.40 -18.43
C ILE A 333 -13.93 -7.57 -19.74
N HIS A 334 -13.91 -6.58 -20.64
CA HIS A 334 -14.54 -6.69 -21.96
C HIS A 334 -14.03 -7.92 -22.73
N LEU A 335 -12.70 -8.15 -22.75
CA LEU A 335 -12.15 -9.32 -23.43
C LEU A 335 -12.61 -10.63 -22.78
N ARG A 336 -12.72 -10.70 -21.45
CA ARG A 336 -13.21 -11.89 -20.73
C ARG A 336 -14.70 -12.15 -21.00
N GLN A 337 -15.49 -11.12 -21.30
CA GLN A 337 -16.89 -11.23 -21.73
C GLN A 337 -17.02 -11.61 -23.22
N GLY A 338 -15.92 -11.61 -23.98
CA GLY A 338 -15.91 -11.90 -25.42
C GLY A 338 -16.13 -10.67 -26.30
N ASP A 339 -16.16 -9.46 -25.72
CA ASP A 339 -16.23 -8.20 -26.44
C ASP A 339 -14.83 -7.71 -26.81
N LEU A 340 -14.33 -8.19 -27.95
CA LEU A 340 -13.01 -7.79 -28.46
C LEU A 340 -12.98 -6.31 -28.83
N ASP A 341 -14.02 -5.80 -29.48
CA ASP A 341 -14.06 -4.42 -29.98
C ASP A 341 -14.07 -3.44 -28.81
N GLY A 342 -14.89 -3.69 -27.78
CA GLY A 342 -14.89 -2.91 -26.54
C GLY A 342 -13.57 -3.00 -25.78
N ALA A 343 -12.90 -4.17 -25.80
CA ALA A 343 -11.57 -4.32 -25.21
C ALA A 343 -10.52 -3.46 -25.94
N LEU A 344 -10.48 -3.50 -27.27
CA LEU A 344 -9.54 -2.72 -28.10
C LEU A 344 -9.77 -1.21 -27.94
N ALA A 345 -11.02 -0.75 -27.94
CA ALA A 345 -11.36 0.65 -27.72
C ALA A 345 -10.90 1.13 -26.32
N THR A 346 -11.23 0.36 -25.28
CA THR A 346 -10.84 0.70 -23.89
C THR A 346 -9.32 0.70 -23.71
N TRP A 347 -8.63 -0.26 -24.31
CA TRP A 347 -7.18 -0.33 -24.24
C TRP A 347 -6.46 0.75 -25.04
N THR A 348 -7.11 1.31 -26.06
CA THR A 348 -6.62 2.52 -26.75
C THR A 348 -6.57 3.70 -25.76
N GLU A 349 -7.67 3.96 -25.06
CA GLU A 349 -7.73 5.02 -24.04
C GLU A 349 -6.76 4.76 -22.88
N PHE A 350 -6.59 3.50 -22.49
CA PHE A 350 -5.61 3.10 -21.48
C PHE A 350 -4.20 3.53 -21.86
N LEU A 351 -3.75 3.25 -23.09
CA LEU A 351 -2.41 3.60 -23.55
C LEU A 351 -2.22 5.13 -23.62
N ASP A 352 -3.25 5.87 -24.00
CA ASP A 352 -3.22 7.34 -24.00
C ASP A 352 -3.05 7.89 -22.56
N CYS A 353 -3.72 7.28 -21.58
CA CYS A 353 -3.59 7.66 -20.16
C CYS A 353 -2.27 7.19 -19.52
N ALA A 354 -1.70 6.09 -20.01
CA ALA A 354 -0.49 5.47 -19.46
C ALA A 354 0.79 6.25 -19.78
N GLU A 355 0.77 7.11 -20.81
CA GLU A 355 1.95 7.88 -21.22
C GLU A 355 2.46 8.79 -20.09
N GLY A 356 3.74 8.65 -19.77
CA GLY A 356 4.41 9.43 -18.71
C GLY A 356 4.11 8.98 -17.28
N VAL A 357 3.28 7.94 -17.08
CA VAL A 357 2.99 7.37 -15.75
C VAL A 357 4.07 6.34 -15.36
N ARG A 358 4.67 6.51 -14.18
CA ARG A 358 5.66 5.59 -13.60
C ARG A 358 5.04 4.72 -12.51
N SER A 359 4.30 3.71 -12.95
CA SER A 359 3.64 2.73 -12.08
C SER A 359 3.79 1.32 -12.64
N VAL A 360 4.26 0.39 -11.82
CA VAL A 360 4.35 -1.02 -12.19
C VAL A 360 2.99 -1.61 -12.50
N LYS A 361 1.90 -1.14 -11.86
CA LYS A 361 0.54 -1.60 -12.16
C LYS A 361 0.09 -1.24 -13.57
N VAL A 362 0.51 -0.08 -14.07
CA VAL A 362 0.27 0.35 -15.45
C VAL A 362 1.09 -0.50 -16.42
N LEU A 363 2.36 -0.77 -16.09
CA LEU A 363 3.21 -1.65 -16.89
C LEU A 363 2.67 -3.09 -16.93
N ASP A 364 2.22 -3.63 -15.81
CA ASP A 364 1.62 -4.98 -15.72
C ASP A 364 0.33 -5.07 -16.55
N ALA A 365 -0.50 -4.03 -16.55
CA ALA A 365 -1.70 -3.96 -17.37
C ALA A 365 -1.35 -3.96 -18.87
N ALA A 366 -0.34 -3.19 -19.27
CA ALA A 366 0.15 -3.18 -20.66
C ALA A 366 0.73 -4.54 -21.08
N GLN A 367 1.49 -5.20 -20.21
CA GLN A 367 2.02 -6.54 -20.46
C GLN A 367 0.91 -7.59 -20.53
N ASN A 368 -0.08 -7.55 -19.63
CA ASN A 368 -1.23 -8.44 -19.67
C ASN A 368 -2.03 -8.29 -20.97
N MET A 369 -2.29 -7.05 -21.36
CA MET A 369 -2.91 -6.74 -22.64
C MET A 369 -2.12 -7.36 -23.81
N GLN A 370 -0.80 -7.15 -23.86
CA GLN A 370 0.05 -7.71 -24.93
C GLN A 370 -0.04 -9.23 -25.02
N VAL A 371 0.03 -9.92 -23.87
CA VAL A 371 -0.06 -11.38 -23.79
C VAL A 371 -1.43 -11.87 -24.29
N ARG A 372 -2.51 -11.18 -23.93
CA ARG A 372 -3.87 -11.52 -24.33
C ARG A 372 -4.10 -11.29 -25.83
N LEU A 373 -3.58 -10.18 -26.36
CA LEU A 373 -3.72 -9.80 -27.77
C LEU A 373 -2.88 -10.66 -28.74
N GLU A 374 -1.91 -11.44 -28.26
CA GLU A 374 -1.16 -12.40 -29.13
C GLU A 374 -2.11 -13.39 -29.84
N ARG A 375 -3.24 -13.74 -29.20
CA ARG A 375 -4.27 -14.60 -29.80
C ARG A 375 -5.03 -13.94 -30.96
N TYR A 376 -4.92 -12.61 -31.08
CA TYR A 376 -5.62 -11.78 -32.05
C TYR A 376 -4.68 -11.05 -33.01
N LYS A 377 -3.43 -11.52 -33.17
CA LYS A 377 -2.42 -10.87 -34.02
C LYS A 377 -2.79 -10.71 -35.50
N SER A 378 -3.81 -11.42 -35.98
CA SER A 378 -4.36 -11.23 -37.33
C SER A 378 -5.28 -10.00 -37.42
N VAL A 379 -5.73 -9.45 -36.30
CA VAL A 379 -6.52 -8.22 -36.21
C VAL A 379 -5.56 -7.03 -36.18
N ALA A 380 -5.68 -6.14 -37.16
CA ALA A 380 -4.73 -5.03 -37.33
C ALA A 380 -4.66 -4.10 -36.11
N GLU A 381 -5.81 -3.74 -35.52
CA GLU A 381 -5.86 -2.91 -34.30
C GLU A 381 -5.21 -3.60 -33.10
N ALA A 382 -5.43 -4.90 -32.91
CA ALA A 382 -4.79 -5.65 -31.82
C ALA A 382 -3.26 -5.60 -31.95
N GLU A 383 -2.73 -5.79 -33.16
CA GLU A 383 -1.30 -5.71 -33.41
C GLU A 383 -0.75 -4.28 -33.22
N GLN A 384 -1.48 -3.25 -33.64
CA GLN A 384 -1.12 -1.85 -33.39
C GLN A 384 -1.03 -1.53 -31.90
N LEU A 385 -2.02 -1.96 -31.10
CA LEU A 385 -1.99 -1.76 -29.64
C LEU A 385 -0.84 -2.50 -28.98
N ARG A 386 -0.52 -3.72 -29.44
CA ARG A 386 0.64 -4.47 -28.95
C ARG A 386 1.95 -3.73 -29.20
N GLN A 387 2.12 -3.17 -30.39
CA GLN A 387 3.30 -2.37 -30.75
C GLN A 387 3.40 -1.10 -29.91
N ARG A 388 2.28 -0.37 -29.75
CA ARG A 388 2.22 0.81 -28.86
C ARG A 388 2.60 0.47 -27.42
N ALA A 389 2.12 -0.64 -26.89
CA ALA A 389 2.46 -1.09 -25.54
C ALA A 389 3.93 -1.48 -25.37
N ALA A 390 4.60 -1.95 -26.42
CA ALA A 390 6.02 -2.32 -26.36
C ALA A 390 6.88 -1.08 -26.05
N HIS A 391 6.51 0.08 -26.60
CA HIS A 391 7.18 1.34 -26.30
C HIS A 391 7.02 1.77 -24.83
N LEU A 392 5.92 1.43 -24.16
CA LEU A 392 5.74 1.68 -22.72
C LEU A 392 6.55 0.73 -21.85
N THR A 393 6.70 -0.53 -22.27
CA THR A 393 7.38 -1.58 -21.49
C THR A 393 8.89 -1.65 -21.75
N GLY A 394 9.41 -0.82 -22.66
CA GLY A 394 10.83 -0.76 -23.01
C GLY A 394 11.30 -1.91 -23.89
N GLY A 395 10.37 -2.52 -24.65
CA GLY A 395 10.63 -3.61 -25.60
C GLY A 395 10.89 -3.15 -27.03
#